data_AF-F0YPM0-F1
#
_entry.id   AF-F0YPM0-F1
#
_cell.length_a   1.000
_cell.length_b   1.000
_cell.length_c   1.000
_cell.angle_alpha   90.00
_cell.angle_beta   90.00
_cell.angle_gamma   90.00
#
_symmetry.space_group_name_H-M   'P 1'
#
loop_
_entity.id
_entity.type
_entity.pdbx_description
1 polymer ?
#
loop_
_entity_poly.entity_id
_entity_poly.type
_entity_poly.pdbx_seq_one_letter_code
_entity_poly.pdbx_strand_id
1 'polypeptide(L)'
;EEHTFQAETRSLLNIVSNALYTEREVFLRELLSNASDALEKCRLRRVSNEPTADGDDELHIAVTVDKERKTLTIEDSGIGMTASELGTNLGTIALSGSKKFAAEASK
;
A
#
# COMPACT_ATOMS: atom_id res chain seq x y z
N GLU A 1 -11.14 -15.00 6.96
CA GLU A 1 -10.15 -15.50 7.92
C GLU A 1 -9.68 -14.32 8.77
N GLU A 2 -9.36 -14.53 10.04
CA GLU A 2 -8.78 -13.50 10.91
C GLU A 2 -7.29 -13.80 11.12
N HIS A 3 -6.43 -12.80 10.91
CA HIS A 3 -4.99 -12.90 11.13
C HIS A 3 -4.55 -11.88 12.17
N THR A 4 -3.69 -12.30 13.10
CA THR A 4 -3.10 -11.39 14.08
C THR A 4 -1.78 -10.83 13.57
N PHE A 5 -1.66 -9.50 13.59
CA PHE A 5 -0.37 -8.82 13.40
C PHE A 5 0.70 -9.37 14.35
N GLN A 6 1.91 -9.56 13.83
CA GLN A 6 3.07 -9.90 14.64
C GLN A 6 3.36 -8.79 15.68
N ALA A 7 3.98 -9.16 16.80
CA ALA A 7 4.18 -8.25 17.93
C ALA A 7 4.95 -6.96 17.54
N GLU A 8 5.92 -7.08 16.65
CA GLU A 8 6.71 -5.98 16.10
C GLU A 8 5.85 -5.04 15.24
N THR A 9 4.91 -5.58 14.46
CA THR A 9 3.95 -4.83 13.63
C THR A 9 3.00 -3.99 14.46
N ARG A 10 2.54 -4.48 15.61
CA ARG A 10 1.63 -3.73 16.50
C ARG A 10 2.28 -2.47 17.07
N SER A 11 3.53 -2.56 17.52
CA SER A 11 4.26 -1.40 18.06
C SER A 11 4.49 -0.32 17.00
N LEU A 12 4.81 -0.72 15.78
CA LEU A 12 4.96 0.18 14.63
C LEU A 12 3.62 0.81 14.20
N LEU A 13 2.52 0.05 14.23
CA LEU A 13 1.19 0.58 13.92
C LEU A 13 0.81 1.74 14.85
N ASN A 14 1.17 1.65 16.13
CA ASN A 14 0.95 2.73 17.10
C ASN A 14 1.79 3.98 16.77
N ILE A 15 3.04 3.81 16.35
CA ILE A 15 3.93 4.93 15.97
C ILE A 15 3.42 5.60 14.69
N VAL A 16 3.11 4.79 13.67
CA VAL A 16 2.56 5.29 12.39
C VAL A 16 1.23 6.00 12.64
N SER A 17 0.33 5.42 13.44
CA SER A 17 -0.95 6.06 13.78
C SER A 17 -0.74 7.44 14.38
N ASN A 18 0.21 7.60 15.30
CA ASN A 18 0.54 8.90 15.90
C ASN A 18 1.16 9.89 14.90
N ALA A 19 2.08 9.45 14.04
CA ALA A 19 2.69 10.29 13.01
C ALA A 19 1.68 10.76 11.94
N LEU A 20 0.66 9.95 11.66
CA LEU A 20 -0.44 10.33 10.75
C LEU A 20 -1.34 11.43 11.31
N TYR A 21 -1.34 11.67 12.63
CA TYR A 21 -2.06 12.81 13.22
C TYR A 21 -1.35 14.14 12.99
N THR A 22 -0.02 14.12 12.83
CA THR A 22 0.80 15.32 12.61
C THR A 22 0.97 15.65 11.12
N GLU A 23 1.07 14.65 10.25
CA GLU A 23 1.27 14.86 8.80
C GLU A 23 0.23 14.10 7.97
N ARG A 24 -0.99 14.63 7.90
CA ARG A 24 -2.12 13.98 7.21
C ARG A 24 -1.92 13.84 5.70
N GLU A 25 -1.08 14.65 5.07
CA GLU A 25 -0.77 14.45 3.63
C GLU A 25 0.13 13.24 3.36
N VAL A 26 0.88 12.76 4.36
CA VAL A 26 1.87 11.69 4.16
C VAL A 26 1.19 10.38 3.78
N PHE A 27 0.11 9.96 4.45
CA PHE A 27 -0.54 8.70 4.09
C PHE A 27 -1.01 8.71 2.64
N LEU A 28 -1.54 9.84 2.16
CA LEU A 28 -2.02 9.96 0.79
C LEU A 28 -0.87 9.86 -0.21
N ARG A 29 0.26 10.52 0.09
CA ARG A 29 1.48 10.41 -0.71
C ARG A 29 1.99 8.96 -0.77
N GLU A 30 2.07 8.27 0.37
CA GLU A 30 2.57 6.89 0.42
C GLU A 30 1.64 5.92 -0.34
N LEU A 31 0.32 6.08 -0.21
CA LEU A 31 -0.64 5.23 -0.94
C LEU A 31 -0.58 5.47 -2.46
N LEU A 32 -0.48 6.74 -2.89
CA LEU A 32 -0.31 7.07 -4.31
C LEU A 32 1.03 6.57 -4.87
N SER A 33 2.10 6.61 -4.07
CA SER A 33 3.39 6.03 -4.44
C SER A 33 3.30 4.52 -4.65
N ASN A 34 2.63 3.81 -3.74
CA ASN A 34 2.41 2.36 -3.85
C ASN A 34 1.59 2.00 -5.09
N ALA A 35 0.53 2.77 -5.38
CA ALA A 35 -0.27 2.59 -6.59
C ALA A 35 0.55 2.82 -7.87
N SER A 36 1.38 3.88 -7.90
CA SER A 36 2.30 4.14 -9.02
C SER A 36 3.28 2.98 -9.25
N ASP A 37 3.86 2.43 -8.18
CA ASP A 37 4.75 1.27 -8.28
C ASP A 37 4.04 0.03 -8.81
N ALA A 38 2.77 -0.18 -8.44
CA ALA A 38 1.95 -1.28 -8.92
C ALA A 38 1.65 -1.16 -10.43
N LEU A 39 1.35 0.04 -10.90
CA LEU A 39 1.16 0.33 -12.32
C LEU A 39 2.44 0.12 -13.13
N GLU A 40 3.59 0.59 -12.63
CA GLU A 40 4.87 0.43 -13.33
C GLU A 40 5.27 -1.05 -13.44
N LYS A 41 5.07 -1.84 -12.37
CA LYS A 41 5.29 -3.29 -12.44
C LYS A 41 4.37 -3.97 -13.45
N CYS A 42 3.11 -3.56 -13.53
CA CYS A 42 2.18 -4.08 -14.54
C CYS A 42 2.66 -3.73 -15.96
N ARG A 43 3.05 -2.48 -16.19
CA ARG A 43 3.60 -2.01 -17.47
C ARG A 43 4.82 -2.83 -17.90
N LEU A 44 5.75 -3.09 -16.98
CA LEU A 44 6.95 -3.90 -17.25
C LEU A 44 6.62 -5.36 -17.60
N ARG A 45 5.62 -5.98 -16.95
CA ARG A 45 5.15 -7.33 -17.31
C ARG A 45 4.54 -7.36 -18.71
N ARG A 46 3.69 -6.38 -19.06
CA ARG A 46 3.10 -6.25 -20.41
C ARG A 46 4.19 -6.16 -21.49
N VAL A 47 5.22 -5.35 -21.27
CA VAL A 47 6.36 -5.21 -22.20
C VAL A 47 7.18 -6.51 -22.33
N SER A 48 7.24 -7.30 -21.25
CA SER A 48 8.02 -8.54 -21.21
C SER A 48 7.28 -9.76 -21.79
N ASN A 49 6.06 -9.59 -22.32
CA ASN A 49 5.19 -10.67 -22.81
C ASN A 49 4.95 -11.79 -21.80
N GLU A 50 5.01 -11.48 -20.50
CA GLU A 50 4.54 -12.42 -19.48
C GLU A 50 3.03 -12.58 -19.61
N PRO A 51 2.47 -13.80 -19.51
CA PRO A 51 1.03 -13.99 -19.56
C PRO A 51 0.37 -13.26 -18.38
N THR A 52 -0.24 -12.11 -18.65
CA THR A 52 -1.04 -11.36 -17.70
C THR A 52 -2.50 -11.79 -17.81
N ALA A 53 -3.17 -11.94 -16.67
CA ALA A 53 -4.62 -12.08 -16.63
C ALA A 53 -5.33 -10.77 -17.01
N ASP A 54 -4.59 -9.66 -16.99
CA ASP A 54 -5.08 -8.32 -17.22
C ASP A 54 -5.31 -8.10 -18.72
N GLY A 55 -6.52 -7.65 -19.06
CA GLY A 55 -6.85 -7.18 -20.39
C GLY A 55 -6.02 -5.95 -20.77
N ASP A 56 -6.21 -5.47 -21.99
CA ASP A 56 -5.53 -4.29 -22.53
C ASP A 56 -6.06 -2.96 -21.94
N ASP A 57 -6.63 -3.02 -20.74
CA ASP A 57 -7.24 -1.89 -20.05
C ASP A 57 -6.20 -0.84 -19.69
N GLU A 58 -6.63 0.43 -19.72
CA GLU A 58 -5.80 1.58 -19.45
C GLU A 58 -5.35 1.62 -17.98
N LEU A 59 -4.04 1.77 -17.77
CA LEU A 59 -3.43 1.87 -16.45
C LEU A 59 -3.82 3.19 -15.78
N HIS A 60 -4.47 3.14 -14.61
CA HIS A 60 -4.95 4.33 -13.92
C HIS A 60 -4.93 4.20 -12.39
N ILE A 61 -4.99 5.36 -11.74
CA ILE A 61 -5.26 5.50 -10.30
C ILE A 61 -6.51 6.37 -10.15
N ALA A 62 -7.53 5.88 -9.46
CA ALA A 62 -8.75 6.62 -9.15
C ALA A 62 -8.80 6.97 -7.66
N VAL A 63 -9.18 8.21 -7.34
CA VAL A 63 -9.37 8.70 -5.97
C VAL A 63 -10.81 9.18 -5.81
N THR A 64 -11.57 8.52 -4.95
CA THR A 64 -12.99 8.82 -4.71
C THR A 64 -13.21 9.23 -3.26
N VAL A 65 -13.95 10.32 -3.05
CA VAL A 65 -14.31 10.83 -1.71
C VAL A 65 -15.81 10.69 -1.51
N ASP A 66 -16.20 9.95 -0.48
CA ASP A 66 -17.58 9.86 -0.02
C ASP A 66 -17.70 10.57 1.34
N LYS A 67 -18.34 11.74 1.33
CA LYS A 67 -18.50 12.59 2.52
C LYS A 67 -19.54 12.04 3.49
N GLU A 68 -20.54 11.31 3.00
CA GLU A 68 -21.61 10.77 3.83
C GLU A 68 -21.10 9.57 4.63
N ARG A 69 -20.39 8.66 3.95
CA ARG A 69 -19.76 7.48 4.58
C ARG A 69 -18.44 7.81 5.26
N LYS A 70 -17.92 9.03 5.07
CA LYS A 70 -16.61 9.49 5.55
C LYS A 70 -15.47 8.57 5.09
N THR A 71 -15.51 8.15 3.84
CA THR A 71 -14.52 7.25 3.25
C THR A 71 -13.75 7.93 2.13
N LEU A 72 -12.47 7.62 2.05
CA LEU A 72 -11.59 7.93 0.92
C LEU A 72 -11.17 6.59 0.31
N THR A 73 -11.46 6.40 -0.98
CA THR A 73 -11.08 5.21 -1.73
C THR A 73 -9.97 5.57 -2.70
N ILE A 74 -8.89 4.79 -2.69
CA ILE A 74 -7.82 4.83 -3.69
C ILE A 74 -7.84 3.47 -4.37
N GLU A 75 -8.03 3.48 -5.68
CA GLU A 75 -8.07 2.28 -6.52
C GLU A 75 -7.01 2.42 -7.60
N ASP A 76 -6.24 1.34 -7.83
CA ASP A 76 -5.28 1.26 -8.93
C ASP A 76 -5.58 0.04 -9.79
N SER A 77 -5.29 0.16 -11.08
CA SER A 77 -5.37 -0.96 -12.03
C SER A 77 -3.99 -1.61 -12.24
N GLY A 78 -3.17 -1.64 -11.17
CA GLY A 78 -1.83 -2.19 -11.21
C GLY A 78 -1.84 -3.71 -11.13
N ILE A 79 -0.68 -4.25 -10.77
CA ILE A 79 -0.42 -5.70 -10.79
C ILE A 79 -1.18 -6.51 -9.74
N GLY A 80 -1.84 -5.83 -8.81
CA GLY A 80 -2.54 -6.44 -7.68
C GLY A 80 -1.62 -7.24 -6.74
N MET A 81 -2.26 -8.02 -5.86
CA MET A 81 -1.60 -8.96 -4.96
C MET A 81 -2.43 -10.22 -4.83
N THR A 82 -1.77 -11.37 -4.79
CA THR A 82 -2.38 -12.65 -4.40
C THR A 82 -2.69 -12.70 -2.90
N ALA A 83 -3.54 -13.64 -2.48
CA ALA A 83 -3.85 -13.85 -1.06
C ALA A 83 -2.60 -14.09 -0.20
N SER A 84 -1.60 -14.80 -0.73
CA SER A 84 -0.33 -15.04 -0.03
C SER A 84 0.53 -13.78 0.09
N GLU A 85 0.53 -12.94 -0.95
CA GLU A 85 1.25 -11.66 -0.94
C GLU A 85 0.58 -10.67 0.01
N LEU A 86 -0.75 -10.67 0.13
CA LEU A 86 -1.46 -9.86 1.13
C LEU A 86 -1.01 -10.23 2.55
N GLY A 87 -0.97 -11.52 2.88
CA GLY A 87 -0.52 -12.00 4.20
C GLY A 87 0.93 -11.62 4.50
N THR A 88 1.80 -11.69 3.50
CA THR A 88 3.23 -11.36 3.66
C THR A 88 3.47 -9.85 3.69
N ASN A 89 2.96 -9.09 2.72
CA ASN A 89 3.29 -7.68 2.53
C ASN A 89 2.55 -6.75 3.49
N LEU A 90 1.31 -7.11 3.88
CA LEU A 90 0.51 -6.32 4.82
C LEU A 90 0.54 -6.90 6.24
N GLY A 91 0.58 -8.22 6.36
CA GLY A 91 0.57 -8.92 7.67
C GLY A 91 1.94 -9.04 8.33
N THR A 92 3.02 -9.07 7.53
CA THR A 92 4.41 -9.01 7.99
C THR A 92 4.97 -7.65 7.59
N ILE A 93 5.63 -6.95 8.51
CA ILE A 93 6.21 -5.65 8.19
C ILE A 93 7.11 -5.80 6.97
N ALA A 94 6.71 -5.16 5.87
CA ALA A 94 7.50 -5.05 4.66
C ALA A 94 8.91 -4.58 5.02
N LEU A 95 9.89 -5.36 4.59
CA LEU A 95 11.32 -5.21 4.86
C LEU A 95 11.96 -3.88 4.41
N SER A 96 11.21 -2.96 3.78
CA SER A 96 11.82 -1.85 3.03
C SER A 96 11.98 -0.52 3.78
N GLY A 97 11.25 -0.24 4.87
CA GLY A 97 11.27 1.11 5.48
C GLY A 97 10.99 1.22 6.98
N SER A 98 10.30 0.26 7.58
CA SER A 98 9.74 0.42 8.93
C SER A 98 10.78 0.52 10.04
N LYS A 99 11.94 -0.15 9.90
CA LYS A 99 13.05 0.02 10.86
C LYS A 99 13.63 1.43 10.82
N LYS A 100 13.70 2.04 9.63
CA LYS A 100 14.24 3.39 9.44
C LYS A 100 13.25 4.44 9.98
N PHE A 101 11.96 4.26 9.72
CA PHE A 101 10.89 5.11 10.25
C PHE A 101 10.81 5.05 11.79
N ALA A 102 10.89 3.85 12.39
CA ALA A 102 10.91 3.71 13.85
C ALA A 102 12.12 4.43 14.51
N ALA A 103 13.27 4.42 13.83
CA ALA A 103 14.46 5.11 14.30
C ALA A 103 14.33 6.64 14.18
N GLU A 104 13.66 7.14 13.15
CA GLU A 104 13.43 8.57 12.93
C GLU A 104 12.34 9.14 13.87
N ALA A 105 11.29 8.37 14.16
CA ALA A 105 10.21 8.77 15.07
C ALA A 105 10.57 8.72 16.57
N SER A 106 11.71 8.11 16.92
CA SER A 106 12.20 8.03 18.32
C SER A 106 13.18 9.16 18.69
N LYS A 107 13.36 10.16 17.82
CA LYS A 107 14.12 11.39 18.06
C LYS A 107 13.19 12.55 18.34
#